data_AF-A0A662LZK9-F1
#
_entry.id   AF-A0A662LZK9-F1
#
_cell.length_a   1.000
_cell.length_b   1.000
_cell.length_c   1.000
_cell.angle_alpha   90.00
_cell.angle_beta   90.00
_cell.angle_gamma   90.00
#
_symmetry.space_group_name_H-M   'P 1'
#
loop_
_entity.id
_entity.type
_entity.pdbx_description
1 polymer ?
#
loop_
_entity_poly.entity_id
_entity_poly.type
_entity_poly.pdbx_seq_one_letter_code
_entity_poly.pdbx_strand_id
1 'polypeptide(L)'
;MAVLIIGISASLYVHAQQSTIENDIDSVIINGIEFQTKDFFNKISIKTIETNDGEKTGIPLDEMLQYAGISCISCHEYTFKASDGYQQSVTWEHISKGVFTDEKSIFFPDLARTFWVINIIEVKVN
;
A
#
# COMPACT_ATOMS: atom_id res chain seq x y z
N MET A 1 -41.63 34.73 -20.95
CA MET A 1 -40.46 33.90 -21.31
C MET A 1 -39.25 34.42 -20.57
N ALA A 2 -38.72 33.63 -19.63
CA ALA A 2 -37.32 33.65 -19.20
C ALA A 2 -37.14 32.47 -18.24
N VAL A 3 -36.55 31.39 -18.75
CA VAL A 3 -36.13 30.21 -18.00
C VAL A 3 -34.81 30.58 -17.31
N LEU A 4 -34.70 30.41 -16.00
CA LEU A 4 -33.41 30.49 -15.30
C LEU A 4 -33.10 29.15 -14.66
N ILE A 5 -31.90 28.72 -15.00
CA ILE A 5 -31.42 27.35 -15.06
C ILE A 5 -30.98 26.89 -13.67
N ILE A 6 -31.29 25.61 -13.43
CA ILE A 6 -30.99 24.83 -12.25
C ILE A 6 -29.46 24.68 -12.15
N GLY A 7 -28.85 25.30 -11.14
CA GLY A 7 -27.46 25.05 -10.77
C GLY A 7 -27.39 23.92 -9.75
N ILE A 8 -27.45 22.68 -10.20
CA ILE A 8 -27.12 21.52 -9.35
C ILE A 8 -25.60 21.42 -9.31
N SER A 9 -24.95 22.06 -8.33
CA SER A 9 -23.59 21.70 -7.99
C SER A 9 -23.66 20.40 -7.19
N ALA A 10 -23.63 19.27 -7.88
CA ALA A 10 -23.33 18.00 -7.24
C ALA A 10 -21.88 18.07 -6.75
N SER A 11 -21.68 18.48 -5.51
CA SER A 11 -20.44 18.19 -4.80
C SER A 11 -20.41 16.68 -4.58
N LEU A 12 -19.86 15.95 -5.56
CA LEU A 12 -19.34 14.61 -5.34
C LEU A 12 -18.15 14.76 -4.39
N TYR A 13 -18.46 14.87 -3.10
CA TYR A 13 -17.50 14.50 -2.07
C TYR A 13 -17.28 13.01 -2.23
N VAL A 14 -16.21 12.64 -2.94
CA VAL A 14 -15.59 11.32 -2.81
C VAL A 14 -14.99 11.27 -1.41
N HIS A 15 -15.84 11.06 -0.40
CA HIS A 15 -15.44 10.38 0.81
C HIS A 15 -15.34 8.91 0.42
N ALA A 16 -14.16 8.52 -0.07
CA ALA A 16 -13.79 7.12 -0.11
C ALA A 16 -13.90 6.57 1.31
N GLN A 17 -15.03 5.93 1.58
CA GLN A 17 -15.25 4.88 2.56
C GLN A 17 -14.67 5.14 3.96
N GLN A 18 -15.45 5.86 4.78
CA GLN A 18 -15.43 5.67 6.22
C GLN A 18 -16.21 4.40 6.55
N SER A 19 -15.60 3.25 6.36
CA SER A 19 -16.10 1.97 6.86
C SER A 19 -15.67 1.84 8.32
N THR A 20 -16.50 2.36 9.22
CA THR A 20 -16.48 1.96 10.62
C THR A 20 -17.05 0.54 10.70
N ILE A 21 -16.18 -0.47 10.67
CA ILE A 21 -16.45 -1.78 11.27
C ILE A 21 -15.19 -2.17 12.03
N GLU A 22 -15.27 -2.07 13.35
CA GLU A 22 -14.43 -2.79 14.30
C GLU A 22 -14.54 -4.28 13.99
N ASN A 23 -13.62 -4.79 13.18
CA ASN A 23 -13.20 -6.17 13.18
C ASN A 23 -11.74 -6.15 12.75
N ASP A 24 -10.96 -7.07 13.28
CA ASP A 24 -9.57 -7.35 12.96
C ASP A 24 -9.42 -7.81 11.50
N ILE A 25 -9.75 -6.93 10.54
CA ILE A 25 -9.60 -7.20 9.11
C ILE A 25 -8.14 -6.89 8.79
N ASP A 26 -7.33 -7.95 8.78
CA ASP A 26 -5.96 -7.96 8.32
C ASP A 26 -5.92 -7.72 6.80
N SER A 27 -6.31 -6.51 6.36
CA SER A 27 -6.33 -6.07 4.97
C SER A 27 -5.42 -4.87 4.72
N VAL A 28 -5.05 -4.71 3.45
CA VAL A 28 -4.29 -3.58 2.89
C VAL A 28 -4.95 -3.15 1.59
N ILE A 29 -5.06 -1.84 1.38
CA ILE A 29 -5.60 -1.26 0.15
C ILE A 29 -4.44 -1.02 -0.80
N ILE A 30 -4.47 -1.62 -2.00
CA ILE A 30 -3.47 -1.40 -3.04
C ILE A 30 -4.18 -0.81 -4.25
N ASN A 31 -3.78 0.40 -4.66
CA ASN A 31 -4.37 1.12 -5.79
C ASN A 31 -5.91 1.23 -5.71
N GLY A 32 -6.44 1.44 -4.50
CA GLY A 32 -7.89 1.55 -4.25
C GLY A 32 -8.65 0.21 -4.21
N ILE A 33 -7.97 -0.93 -4.36
CA ILE A 33 -8.55 -2.28 -4.23
C ILE A 33 -8.11 -2.87 -2.90
N GLU A 34 -9.06 -3.41 -2.13
CA GLU A 34 -8.77 -4.04 -0.84
C GLU A 34 -8.31 -5.50 -1.03
N PHE A 35 -7.20 -5.86 -0.39
CA PHE A 35 -6.64 -7.21 -0.37
C PHE A 35 -6.47 -7.71 1.07
N GLN A 36 -6.74 -8.98 1.31
CA GLN A 36 -6.44 -9.61 2.60
C GLN A 36 -4.93 -9.93 2.68
N THR A 37 -4.26 -9.50 3.75
CA THR A 37 -2.84 -9.77 3.99
C THR A 37 -2.53 -11.27 3.88
N LYS A 38 -3.39 -12.11 4.47
CA LYS A 38 -3.28 -13.57 4.44
C LYS A 38 -3.25 -14.16 3.03
N ASP A 39 -3.94 -13.55 2.07
CA ASP A 39 -3.96 -14.06 0.69
C ASP A 39 -2.58 -13.97 0.05
N PHE A 40 -1.83 -12.91 0.34
CA PHE A 40 -0.45 -12.78 -0.14
C PHE A 40 0.44 -13.86 0.48
N PHE A 41 0.40 -14.05 1.80
CA PHE A 41 1.26 -15.03 2.50
C PHE A 41 0.97 -16.48 2.12
N ASN A 42 -0.27 -16.76 1.69
CA ASN A 42 -0.66 -18.09 1.23
C ASN A 42 -0.26 -18.37 -0.23
N LYS A 43 -0.04 -17.34 -1.05
CA LYS A 43 0.15 -17.49 -2.51
C LYS A 43 1.53 -17.10 -3.00
N ILE A 44 2.23 -16.25 -2.24
CA ILE A 44 3.53 -15.69 -2.60
C ILE A 44 4.58 -16.26 -1.65
N SER A 45 5.75 -16.61 -2.21
CA SER A 45 6.86 -17.10 -1.41
C SER A 45 7.43 -15.97 -0.55
N ILE A 46 7.69 -16.27 0.73
CA ILE A 46 8.38 -15.33 1.60
C ILE A 46 9.87 -15.28 1.25
N LYS A 47 10.48 -14.12 1.51
CA LYS A 47 11.90 -13.82 1.34
C LYS A 47 12.43 -13.17 2.61
N THR A 48 13.63 -13.54 2.99
CA THR A 48 14.37 -12.89 4.07
C THR A 48 15.36 -11.89 3.48
N ILE A 49 15.38 -10.68 4.03
CA ILE A 49 16.34 -9.63 3.71
C ILE A 49 17.14 -9.29 4.96
N GLU A 50 18.40 -8.93 4.78
CA GLU A 50 19.24 -8.41 5.85
C GLU A 50 19.15 -6.88 5.87
N THR A 51 18.83 -6.32 7.03
CA THR A 51 18.78 -4.87 7.26
C THR A 51 19.74 -4.48 8.37
N ASN A 52 19.96 -3.18 8.56
CA ASN A 52 20.80 -2.68 9.66
C ASN A 52 20.27 -3.06 11.06
N ASP A 53 18.95 -3.34 11.18
CA ASP A 53 18.29 -3.75 12.44
C ASP A 53 18.07 -5.28 12.51
N GLY A 54 18.80 -6.04 11.68
CA GLY A 54 18.75 -7.50 11.61
C GLY A 54 17.92 -8.04 10.43
N GLU A 55 17.73 -9.35 10.43
CA GLU A 55 16.96 -10.04 9.39
C GLU A 55 15.47 -9.71 9.49
N LYS A 56 14.85 -9.49 8.32
CA LYS A 56 13.41 -9.29 8.16
C LYS A 56 12.89 -10.27 7.13
N THR A 57 11.80 -10.97 7.48
CA THR A 57 11.18 -11.97 6.62
C THR A 57 9.78 -11.53 6.25
N GLY A 58 9.47 -11.54 4.96
CA GLY A 58 8.18 -11.11 4.45
C GLY A 58 8.03 -11.40 2.97
N ILE A 59 6.95 -10.91 2.39
CA ILE A 59 6.64 -11.05 0.98
C ILE A 59 7.42 -10.02 0.18
N PRO A 60 8.09 -10.40 -0.92
CA PRO A 60 8.70 -9.44 -1.83
C PRO A 60 7.65 -8.43 -2.35
N LEU A 61 7.95 -7.14 -2.23
CA LEU A 61 6.99 -6.09 -2.62
C LEU A 61 6.69 -6.11 -4.12
N ASP A 62 7.67 -6.45 -4.95
CA ASP A 62 7.50 -6.63 -6.38
C ASP A 62 6.48 -7.72 -6.70
N GLU A 63 6.57 -8.88 -6.07
CA GLU A 63 5.60 -9.97 -6.24
C GLU A 63 4.21 -9.59 -5.69
N MET A 64 4.15 -8.87 -4.56
CA MET A 64 2.89 -8.36 -4.00
C MET A 64 2.16 -7.44 -4.97
N LEU A 65 2.89 -6.50 -5.61
CA LEU A 65 2.33 -5.56 -6.58
C LEU A 65 1.93 -6.26 -7.89
N GLN A 66 2.69 -7.28 -8.33
CA GLN A 66 2.29 -8.13 -9.47
C GLN A 66 0.99 -8.87 -9.18
N TYR A 67 0.88 -9.47 -7.99
CA TYR A 67 -0.32 -10.16 -7.55
C TYR A 67 -1.53 -9.23 -7.47
N ALA A 68 -1.31 -7.98 -7.05
CA ALA A 68 -2.34 -6.94 -7.04
C ALA A 68 -2.76 -6.47 -8.45
N GLY A 69 -2.15 -6.99 -9.52
CA GLY A 69 -2.51 -6.69 -10.90
C GLY A 69 -1.92 -5.37 -11.42
N ILE A 70 -0.90 -4.82 -10.77
CA ILE A 70 -0.24 -3.60 -11.24
C ILE A 70 0.61 -3.92 -12.46
N SER A 71 0.29 -3.29 -13.58
CA SER A 71 1.05 -3.40 -14.83
C SER A 71 2.14 -2.35 -14.87
N CYS A 72 3.27 -2.67 -15.52
CA CYS A 72 4.50 -1.87 -15.51
C CYS A 72 4.90 -1.33 -14.12
N ILE A 73 5.23 -2.23 -13.20
CA ILE A 73 5.56 -1.85 -11.81
C ILE A 73 6.81 -0.95 -11.73
N SER A 74 7.67 -1.01 -12.74
CA SER A 74 8.82 -0.11 -12.88
C SER A 74 8.50 1.29 -13.41
N CYS A 75 7.29 1.52 -13.94
CA CYS A 75 6.88 2.82 -14.50
C CYS A 75 6.34 3.80 -13.45
N HIS A 76 6.16 3.34 -12.22
CA HIS A 76 5.41 4.06 -11.18
C HIS A 76 6.27 4.38 -9.96
N GLU A 77 5.84 5.41 -9.25
CA GLU A 77 6.27 5.66 -7.87
C GLU A 77 5.21 5.14 -6.91
N TYR A 78 5.65 4.64 -5.76
CA TYR A 78 4.78 4.02 -4.78
C TYR A 78 4.76 4.83 -3.51
N THR A 79 3.57 5.11 -2.99
CA THR A 79 3.40 5.75 -1.70
C THR A 79 2.77 4.80 -0.72
N PHE A 80 3.49 4.50 0.34
CA PHE A 80 3.08 3.64 1.44
C PHE A 80 2.54 4.49 2.58
N LYS A 81 1.36 4.16 3.08
CA LYS A 81 0.71 4.89 4.16
C LYS A 81 0.37 3.95 5.31
N ALA A 82 0.80 4.34 6.50
CA ALA A 82 0.52 3.68 7.77
C ALA A 82 -0.78 4.17 8.41
N SER A 83 -1.28 3.39 9.36
CA SER A 83 -2.49 3.70 10.13
C SER A 83 -2.38 4.97 10.97
N ASP A 84 -1.17 5.35 11.39
CA ASP A 84 -0.87 6.57 12.14
C ASP A 84 -0.76 7.83 11.26
N GLY A 85 -0.94 7.68 9.94
CA GLY A 85 -0.82 8.76 8.96
C GLY A 85 0.60 8.98 8.45
N TYR A 86 1.59 8.24 8.95
CA TYR A 86 2.93 8.25 8.39
C TYR A 86 2.91 7.75 6.95
N GLN A 87 3.65 8.41 6.06
CA GLN A 87 3.73 7.99 4.67
C GLN A 87 5.11 8.21 4.10
N GLN A 88 5.52 7.32 3.20
CA GLN A 88 6.75 7.44 2.45
C GLN A 88 6.56 7.04 1.00
N SER A 89 7.24 7.76 0.12
CA SER A 89 7.26 7.47 -1.31
C SER A 89 8.60 6.89 -1.69
N VAL A 90 8.58 5.83 -2.51
CA VAL A 90 9.79 5.16 -2.99
C VAL A 90 9.64 4.80 -4.47
N THR A 91 10.78 4.74 -5.14
CA THR A 91 10.89 4.32 -6.54
C THR A 91 10.99 2.80 -6.65
N TRP A 92 10.72 2.28 -7.84
CA TRP A 92 10.81 0.86 -8.16
C TRP A 92 12.14 0.19 -7.77
N GLU A 93 13.26 0.90 -7.89
CA GLU A 93 14.58 0.36 -7.55
C GLU A 93 14.62 -0.19 -6.12
N HIS A 94 14.00 0.52 -5.18
CA HIS A 94 13.94 0.12 -3.77
C HIS A 94 12.83 -0.89 -3.52
N ILE A 95 11.70 -0.78 -4.23
CA ILE A 95 10.59 -1.75 -4.17
C ILE A 95 11.08 -3.18 -4.45
N SER A 96 11.88 -3.37 -5.49
CA SER A 96 12.40 -4.69 -5.89
C SER A 96 13.25 -5.39 -4.82
N LYS A 97 13.69 -4.64 -3.80
CA LYS A 97 14.55 -5.14 -2.70
C LYS A 97 13.79 -5.24 -1.37
N GLY A 98 12.63 -4.60 -1.26
CA GLY A 98 11.86 -4.52 -0.02
C GLY A 98 10.97 -5.74 0.23
N VAL A 99 10.55 -5.90 1.49
CA VAL A 99 9.59 -6.92 1.90
C VAL A 99 8.45 -6.32 2.72
N PHE A 100 7.27 -6.93 2.59
CA PHE A 100 6.08 -6.71 3.40
C PHE A 100 5.91 -7.86 4.41
N THR A 101 5.95 -7.57 5.70
CA THR A 101 5.87 -8.57 6.77
C THR A 101 4.43 -8.85 7.18
N ASP A 102 4.24 -9.95 7.90
CA ASP A 102 2.97 -10.36 8.50
C ASP A 102 2.45 -9.34 9.53
N GLU A 103 3.36 -8.60 10.17
CA GLU A 103 3.07 -7.43 11.01
C GLU A 103 2.66 -6.17 10.20
N LYS A 104 2.20 -6.33 8.96
CA LYS A 104 1.84 -5.24 8.03
C LYS A 104 2.92 -4.17 7.88
N SER A 105 4.19 -4.54 7.93
CA SER A 105 5.30 -3.58 7.96
C SER A 105 6.18 -3.74 6.73
N ILE A 106 6.66 -2.62 6.21
CA ILE A 106 7.52 -2.60 5.02
C ILE A 106 8.94 -2.23 5.42
N PHE A 107 9.88 -3.07 5.00
CA PHE A 107 11.30 -2.89 5.24
C PHE A 107 12.05 -2.85 3.92
N PHE A 108 13.06 -1.99 3.88
CA PHE A 108 13.97 -1.83 2.75
C PHE A 108 15.41 -2.03 3.25
N PRO A 109 16.19 -2.92 2.62
CA PRO A 109 17.57 -3.18 3.06
C PRO A 109 18.52 -2.03 2.69
N ASP A 110 18.19 -1.27 1.65
CA ASP A 110 19.03 -0.24 1.05
C ASP A 110 18.60 1.20 1.38
N LEU A 111 17.55 1.37 2.19
CA LEU A 111 17.07 2.69 2.63
C LEU A 111 17.23 2.87 4.13
N ALA A 112 17.35 4.13 4.55
CA ALA A 112 17.35 4.51 5.96
C ALA A 112 16.01 4.12 6.61
N ARG A 113 16.05 3.88 7.94
CA ARG A 113 14.89 3.46 8.73
C ARG A 113 13.67 4.38 8.62
N THR A 114 13.86 5.65 8.26
CA THR A 114 12.74 6.55 7.99
C THR A 114 11.87 6.06 6.82
N PHE A 115 12.40 5.31 5.85
CA PHE A 115 11.62 4.77 4.75
C PHE A 115 10.86 3.49 5.12
N TRP A 116 11.10 2.94 6.31
CA TRP A 116 10.35 1.79 6.80
C TRP A 116 9.02 2.26 7.35
N VAL A 117 7.95 1.60 6.93
CA VAL A 117 6.60 2.01 7.25
C VAL A 117 5.92 0.86 7.97
N ILE A 118 5.54 1.11 9.22
CA ILE A 118 4.96 0.13 10.14
C ILE A 118 3.43 0.26 10.11
N ASN A 119 2.70 -0.85 10.19
CA ASN A 119 1.22 -0.87 10.17
C ASN A 119 0.63 -0.20 8.92
N ILE A 120 1.05 -0.68 7.74
CA ILE A 120 0.52 -0.26 6.45
C ILE A 120 -0.98 -0.52 6.37
N ILE A 121 -1.69 0.48 5.86
CA ILE A 121 -3.10 0.38 5.51
C ILE A 121 -3.34 0.60 4.00
N GLU A 122 -2.43 1.32 3.33
CA GLU A 122 -2.64 1.72 1.94
C GLU A 122 -1.31 1.81 1.16
N VAL A 123 -1.33 1.34 -0.08
CA VAL A 123 -0.28 1.46 -1.09
C VAL A 123 -0.87 2.16 -2.32
N LYS A 124 -0.40 3.37 -2.60
CA LYS A 124 -0.80 4.15 -3.78
C LYS A 124 0.22 3.99 -4.89
N VAL A 125 -0.29 3.91 -6.11
CA VAL A 125 0.50 3.85 -7.34
C VAL A 125 0.32 5.20 -8.04
N ASN A 126 1.43 5.91 -8.28
CA ASN A 126 1.45 7.23 -8.91
C ASN A 126 1.96 7.17 -10.35
#